data_AF-A0A088QKQ2-F1
#
_entry.id   AF-A0A088QKQ2-F1
#
_cell.length_a   1.000
_cell.length_b   1.000
_cell.length_c   1.000
_cell.angle_alpha   90.00
_cell.angle_beta   90.00
_cell.angle_gamma   90.00
#
_symmetry.space_group_name_H-M   'P 1'
#
loop_
_entity.id
_entity.type
_entity.pdbx_description
1 polymer ?
#
loop_
_entity_poly.entity_id
_entity_poly.type
_entity_poly.pdbx_seq_one_letter_code
_entity_poly.pdbx_strand_id
1 'polypeptide(L)'
;MNSPKKLYGVLAAAEMVTWALLLLGLALKYLFKVTDAATTIFGTIHGFTFLCYVVTTIMVWINQQWSFGRGVIGLASSIIPFATYPFERNTLKAGLLDRPWRFTDESEEPQGIFEWALAMIIRRPFISAFVILIVLAVVFTLLLMAGPPTQWFS
;
A
#
# COMPACT_ATOMS: atom_id res chain seq x y z
N MET A 1 13.12 1.46 14.27
CA MET A 1 12.07 0.54 13.75
C MET A 1 12.79 -0.59 13.05
N ASN A 2 12.99 -1.73 13.70
CA ASN A 2 14.00 -2.70 13.24
C ASN A 2 13.45 -3.73 12.24
N SER A 3 12.17 -3.67 11.87
CA SER A 3 11.52 -4.64 10.97
C SER A 3 10.30 -4.04 10.24
N PRO A 4 9.98 -4.52 9.02
CA PRO A 4 8.79 -4.12 8.28
C PRO A 4 7.46 -4.59 8.87
N LYS A 5 7.47 -5.61 9.76
CA LYS A 5 6.25 -6.28 10.28
C LYS A 5 5.15 -5.32 10.70
N LYS A 6 5.50 -4.37 11.57
CA LYS A 6 4.52 -3.46 12.16
C LYS A 6 3.92 -2.52 11.11
N LEU A 7 4.74 -1.96 10.24
CA LEU A 7 4.29 -1.06 9.18
C LEU A 7 3.36 -1.81 8.21
N TYR A 8 3.80 -2.98 7.75
CA TYR A 8 3.04 -3.80 6.80
C TYR A 8 1.71 -4.28 7.41
N GLY A 9 1.73 -4.75 8.65
CA GLY A 9 0.52 -5.18 9.38
C GLY A 9 -0.49 -4.06 9.62
N VAL A 10 -0.01 -2.87 9.99
CA VAL A 10 -0.90 -1.70 10.18
C VAL A 10 -1.54 -1.30 8.86
N LEU A 11 -0.78 -1.22 7.77
CA LEU A 11 -1.34 -0.85 6.46
C LEU A 11 -2.27 -1.91 5.90
N ALA A 12 -1.98 -3.21 6.07
CA ALA A 12 -2.89 -4.28 5.69
C ALA A 12 -4.23 -4.20 6.44
N ALA A 13 -4.18 -3.97 7.75
CA ALA A 13 -5.39 -3.82 8.56
C ALA A 13 -6.15 -2.54 8.22
N ALA A 14 -5.44 -1.42 8.01
CA ALA A 14 -6.05 -0.15 7.61
C ALA A 14 -6.75 -0.28 6.26
N GLU A 15 -6.09 -0.88 5.27
CA GLU A 15 -6.64 -1.12 3.95
C GLU A 15 -7.94 -1.94 4.03
N MET A 16 -7.92 -3.05 4.77
CA MET A 16 -9.10 -3.89 5.02
C MET A 16 -10.26 -3.10 5.66
N VAL A 17 -9.98 -2.25 6.66
CA VAL A 17 -10.99 -1.41 7.30
C VAL A 17 -11.54 -0.36 6.33
N THR A 18 -10.68 0.24 5.50
CA THR A 18 -11.13 1.24 4.51
C THR A 18 -11.96 0.62 3.39
N TRP A 19 -11.70 -0.64 3.00
CA TRP A 19 -12.61 -1.41 2.14
C TRP A 19 -13.99 -1.54 2.77
N ALA A 20 -14.07 -1.87 4.07
CA ALA A 20 -15.34 -1.98 4.79
C ALA A 20 -16.11 -0.65 4.75
N LEU A 21 -15.41 0.46 5.00
CA LEU A 21 -15.99 1.80 4.93
C LEU A 21 -16.45 2.14 3.51
N LEU A 22 -15.66 1.83 2.49
CA LEU A 22 -16.04 2.06 1.09
C LEU A 22 -17.32 1.28 0.73
N LEU A 23 -17.39 -0.01 1.07
CA LEU A 23 -18.58 -0.83 0.85
C LEU A 23 -19.81 -0.30 1.60
N LEU A 24 -19.62 0.19 2.83
CA LEU A 24 -20.66 0.88 3.58
C LEU A 24 -21.13 2.15 2.85
N GLY A 25 -20.21 2.97 2.36
CA GLY A 25 -20.52 4.16 1.56
C GLY A 25 -21.34 3.82 0.31
N LEU A 26 -20.94 2.77 -0.41
CA LEU A 26 -21.65 2.27 -1.59
C LEU A 26 -23.05 1.76 -1.23
N ALA A 27 -23.21 1.04 -0.11
CA ALA A 27 -24.51 0.58 0.35
C ALA A 27 -25.44 1.76 0.72
N LEU A 28 -24.91 2.75 1.46
CA LEU A 28 -25.66 3.96 1.81
C LEU A 28 -26.13 4.73 0.56
N LYS A 29 -25.29 4.80 -0.46
CA LYS A 29 -25.61 5.45 -1.73
C LYS A 29 -26.63 4.66 -2.55
N TYR A 30 -26.35 3.39 -2.84
CA TYR A 30 -27.10 2.63 -3.85
C TYR A 30 -28.26 1.81 -3.27
N LEU A 31 -28.10 1.21 -2.10
CA LEU A 31 -29.15 0.38 -1.48
C LEU A 31 -30.12 1.24 -0.67
N PHE A 32 -29.60 2.11 0.20
CA PHE A 32 -30.42 2.89 1.12
C PHE A 32 -30.75 4.30 0.60
N LYS A 33 -30.09 4.76 -0.47
CA LYS A 33 -30.31 6.09 -1.09
C LYS A 33 -30.25 7.25 -0.09
N VAL A 34 -29.35 7.16 0.89
CA VAL A 34 -29.22 8.12 2.01
C VAL A 34 -28.32 9.30 1.64
N THR A 35 -27.13 9.03 1.10
CA THR A 35 -26.15 10.08 0.81
C THR A 35 -25.06 9.62 -0.15
N ASP A 36 -24.60 10.53 -1.01
CA ASP A 36 -23.42 10.36 -1.86
C ASP A 36 -22.11 10.70 -1.12
N ALA A 37 -22.17 11.56 -0.09
CA ALA A 37 -20.99 12.08 0.59
C ALA A 37 -20.14 10.98 1.24
N ALA A 38 -20.80 9.94 1.78
CA ALA A 38 -20.12 8.78 2.37
C ALA A 38 -19.25 8.04 1.35
N THR A 39 -19.72 7.86 0.11
CA THR A 39 -18.93 7.21 -0.95
C THR A 39 -17.71 8.05 -1.30
N THR A 40 -17.86 9.38 -1.40
CA THR A 40 -16.73 10.29 -1.69
C THR A 40 -15.69 10.25 -0.58
N ILE A 41 -16.09 10.38 0.69
CA ILE A 41 -15.17 10.41 1.83
C ILE A 41 -14.47 9.05 1.99
N PHE A 42 -15.24 7.96 2.05
CA PHE A 42 -14.68 6.63 2.25
C PHE A 42 -13.88 6.14 1.06
N GLY A 43 -14.31 6.46 -0.17
CA GLY A 43 -13.54 6.19 -1.38
C GLY A 43 -12.22 6.93 -1.42
N THR A 44 -12.19 8.18 -0.97
CA THR A 44 -10.95 8.97 -0.88
C THR A 44 -9.97 8.35 0.12
N ILE A 45 -10.45 8.04 1.32
CA ILE A 45 -9.65 7.41 2.38
C ILE A 45 -9.12 6.04 1.92
N HIS A 46 -9.98 5.23 1.28
CA HIS A 46 -9.61 3.93 0.77
C HIS A 46 -8.55 4.03 -0.33
N GLY A 47 -8.78 4.86 -1.36
CA GLY A 47 -7.84 5.02 -2.47
C GLY A 47 -6.45 5.47 -2.03
N PHE A 48 -6.36 6.40 -1.07
CA PHE A 48 -5.07 6.81 -0.51
C PHE A 48 -4.40 5.68 0.30
N THR A 49 -5.16 4.94 1.10
CA THR A 49 -4.67 3.81 1.90
C THR A 49 -4.20 2.66 1.00
N PHE A 50 -4.91 2.40 -0.09
CA PHE A 50 -4.56 1.45 -1.14
C PHE A 50 -3.18 1.77 -1.73
N LEU A 51 -2.92 3.03 -2.11
CA LEU A 51 -1.61 3.42 -2.66
C LEU A 51 -0.48 3.27 -1.62
N CYS A 52 -0.74 3.66 -0.36
CA CYS A 52 0.22 3.43 0.73
C CYS A 52 0.56 1.95 0.90
N TYR A 53 -0.45 1.07 0.83
CA TYR A 53 -0.28 -0.37 0.91
C TYR A 53 0.54 -0.91 -0.27
N VAL A 54 0.25 -0.48 -1.51
CA VAL A 54 0.98 -0.89 -2.71
C VAL A 54 2.47 -0.53 -2.61
N VAL A 55 2.78 0.73 -2.28
CA VAL A 55 4.17 1.18 -2.13
C VAL A 55 4.90 0.37 -1.05
N THR A 56 4.25 0.18 0.11
CA THR A 56 4.84 -0.61 1.20
C THR A 56 5.03 -2.07 0.80
N THR A 57 4.10 -2.65 0.05
CA THR A 57 4.22 -4.03 -0.45
C THR A 57 5.43 -4.18 -1.36
N ILE A 58 5.68 -3.21 -2.25
CA ILE A 58 6.87 -3.19 -3.12
C ILE A 58 8.14 -3.08 -2.26
N MET A 59 8.16 -2.17 -1.29
CA MET A 59 9.31 -2.02 -0.38
C MET A 59 9.61 -3.31 0.38
N VAL A 60 8.57 -3.96 0.92
CA VAL A 60 8.71 -5.23 1.66
C VAL A 60 9.13 -6.36 0.73
N TRP A 61 8.60 -6.41 -0.49
CA TRP A 61 9.01 -7.38 -1.49
C TRP A 61 10.51 -7.27 -1.78
N ILE A 62 11.02 -6.06 -2.08
CA ILE A 62 12.45 -5.84 -2.32
C ILE A 62 13.28 -6.17 -1.07
N ASN A 63 12.84 -5.71 0.11
CA ASN A 63 13.55 -5.94 1.37
C ASN A 63 13.68 -7.43 1.71
N GLN A 64 12.56 -8.14 1.65
CA GLN A 64 12.49 -9.55 2.02
C GLN A 64 12.85 -10.50 0.88
N GLN A 65 13.18 -9.93 -0.30
CA GLN A 65 13.55 -10.66 -1.51
C GLN A 65 12.51 -11.74 -1.85
N TRP A 66 11.23 -11.37 -1.80
CA TRP A 66 10.17 -12.32 -2.16
C TRP A 66 10.32 -12.77 -3.61
N SER A 67 9.91 -14.01 -3.87
CA SER A 67 9.77 -14.49 -5.24
C SER A 67 8.77 -13.64 -6.02
N PHE A 68 8.92 -13.61 -7.34
CA PHE A 68 8.06 -12.80 -8.19
C PHE A 68 6.56 -13.06 -7.96
N GLY A 69 6.16 -14.34 -7.94
CA GLY A 69 4.77 -14.72 -7.68
C GLY A 69 4.24 -14.23 -6.33
N ARG A 70 5.07 -14.25 -5.27
CA ARG A 70 4.65 -13.77 -3.94
C ARG A 70 4.42 -12.27 -3.93
N GLY A 71 5.30 -11.51 -4.58
CA GLY A 71 5.13 -10.08 -4.78
C GLY A 71 3.86 -9.72 -5.53
N VAL A 72 3.61 -10.40 -6.65
CA VAL A 72 2.40 -10.20 -7.46
C VAL A 72 1.14 -10.53 -6.67
N ILE A 73 1.11 -11.64 -5.91
CA ILE A 73 -0.04 -11.98 -5.04
C ILE A 73 -0.25 -10.90 -3.97
N GLY A 74 0.83 -10.36 -3.39
CA GLY A 74 0.74 -9.25 -2.43
C GLY A 74 0.09 -8.01 -3.03
N LEU A 75 0.51 -7.61 -4.23
CA LEU A 75 -0.09 -6.49 -4.95
C LEU A 75 -1.56 -6.77 -5.32
N ALA A 76 -1.85 -7.95 -5.87
CA ALA A 76 -3.20 -8.35 -6.24
C ALA A 76 -4.17 -8.39 -5.03
N SER A 77 -3.66 -8.67 -3.83
CA SER A 77 -4.47 -8.67 -2.60
C SER A 77 -5.06 -7.30 -2.26
N SER A 78 -4.49 -6.20 -2.76
CA SER A 78 -5.05 -4.84 -2.59
C SER A 78 -6.27 -4.55 -3.47
N ILE A 79 -6.48 -5.35 -4.52
CA ILE A 79 -7.61 -5.18 -5.45
C ILE A 79 -8.85 -5.95 -4.95
N ILE A 80 -8.62 -7.05 -4.23
CA ILE A 80 -9.68 -7.92 -3.72
C ILE A 80 -10.09 -7.43 -2.32
N PRO A 81 -11.37 -7.10 -2.08
CA PRO A 81 -11.83 -6.64 -0.78
C PRO A 81 -11.40 -7.57 0.35
N PHE A 82 -10.88 -6.97 1.42
CA PHE A 82 -10.43 -7.65 2.64
C PHE A 82 -9.25 -8.62 2.47
N ALA A 83 -8.65 -8.79 1.28
CA ALA A 83 -7.62 -9.80 1.06
C ALA A 83 -6.23 -9.42 1.57
N THR A 84 -5.95 -8.12 1.75
CA THR A 84 -4.68 -7.59 2.27
C THR A 84 -4.32 -8.14 3.65
N TYR A 85 -5.31 -8.26 4.54
CA TYR A 85 -5.10 -8.73 5.91
C TYR A 85 -4.87 -10.25 6.00
N PRO A 86 -5.66 -11.14 5.38
CA PRO A 86 -5.33 -12.56 5.25
C PRO A 86 -3.98 -12.80 4.59
N PHE A 87 -3.64 -12.05 3.55
CA PHE A 87 -2.32 -12.14 2.91
C PHE A 87 -1.20 -11.76 3.89
N GLU A 88 -1.35 -10.65 4.62
CA GLU A 88 -0.39 -10.27 5.66
C GLU A 88 -0.24 -11.35 6.73
N ARG A 89 -1.35 -11.90 7.23
CA ARG A 89 -1.31 -12.96 8.26
C ARG A 89 -0.65 -14.23 7.76
N ASN A 90 -0.91 -14.63 6.51
CA ASN A 90 -0.20 -15.74 5.88
C ASN A 90 1.30 -15.44 5.77
N THR A 91 1.67 -14.23 5.37
CA THR A 91 3.07 -13.79 5.21
C THR A 91 3.82 -13.75 6.53
N LEU A 92 3.16 -13.25 7.59
CA LEU A 92 3.68 -13.23 8.94
C LEU A 92 3.89 -14.65 9.47
N LYS A 93 2.89 -15.53 9.32
CA LYS A 93 2.99 -16.94 9.75
C LYS A 93 4.07 -17.73 9.00
N ALA A 94 4.31 -17.40 7.74
CA ALA A 94 5.35 -18.02 6.92
C ALA A 94 6.78 -17.49 7.22
N GLY A 95 6.95 -16.57 8.19
CA GLY A 95 8.24 -15.96 8.52
C GLY A 95 8.78 -15.01 7.44
N LEU A 96 7.97 -14.68 6.43
CA LEU A 96 8.39 -13.88 5.28
C LEU A 96 8.49 -12.37 5.60
N LEU A 97 8.25 -11.99 6.85
CA LEU A 97 8.44 -10.63 7.37
C LEU A 97 9.54 -10.56 8.45
N ASP A 98 10.25 -11.65 8.72
CA ASP A 98 11.12 -11.77 9.90
C ASP A 98 12.44 -11.00 9.80
N ARG A 99 12.96 -10.81 8.59
CA ARG A 99 14.24 -10.08 8.42
C ARG A 99 14.05 -8.59 8.72
N PRO A 100 15.07 -7.94 9.30
CA PRO A 100 15.06 -6.50 9.51
C PRO A 100 15.06 -5.73 8.19
N TRP A 101 14.94 -4.40 8.28
CA TRP A 101 15.17 -3.56 7.11
C TRP A 101 16.64 -3.66 6.67
N ARG A 102 16.86 -4.06 5.42
CA ARG A 102 18.16 -4.02 4.74
C ARG A 102 18.61 -2.57 4.56
N PHE A 103 19.91 -2.37 4.41
CA PHE A 103 20.55 -1.05 4.24
C PHE A 103 20.40 -0.09 5.42
N THR A 104 20.11 -0.64 6.61
CA THR A 104 20.22 0.11 7.88
C THR A 104 21.70 0.35 8.22
N ASP A 105 22.58 -0.57 7.84
CA ASP A 105 24.03 -0.41 7.87
C ASP A 105 24.51 0.24 6.56
N GLU A 106 25.37 1.26 6.66
CA GLU A 106 25.92 1.96 5.49
C GLU A 106 26.89 1.09 4.67
N SER A 107 27.47 0.05 5.28
CA SER A 107 28.35 -0.91 4.61
C SER A 107 27.62 -1.87 3.66
N GLU A 108 26.29 -2.00 3.79
CA GLU A 108 25.49 -2.76 2.84
C GLU A 108 25.34 -1.96 1.53
N GLU A 109 25.99 -2.43 0.46
CA GLU A 109 25.88 -1.81 -0.86
C GLU A 109 24.67 -2.36 -1.65
N PRO A 110 23.78 -1.48 -2.14
CA PRO A 110 22.62 -1.91 -2.92
C PRO A 110 23.03 -2.40 -4.32
N GLN A 111 22.45 -3.52 -4.75
CA GLN A 111 22.65 -4.05 -6.09
C GLN A 111 21.48 -3.65 -6.99
N GLY A 112 21.73 -2.67 -7.87
CA GLY A 112 20.75 -2.19 -8.86
C GLY A 112 19.77 -1.13 -8.33
N ILE A 113 18.85 -0.71 -9.20
CA ILE A 113 18.01 0.48 -8.97
C ILE A 113 16.97 0.30 -7.86
N PHE A 114 16.41 -0.91 -7.71
CA PHE A 114 15.36 -1.18 -6.72
C PHE A 114 15.92 -1.22 -5.30
N GLU A 115 17.09 -1.85 -5.13
CA GLU A 115 17.80 -1.86 -3.86
C GLU A 115 18.34 -0.47 -3.52
N TRP A 116 18.80 0.28 -4.52
CA TRP A 116 19.22 1.67 -4.33
C TRP A 116 18.08 2.56 -3.83
N ALA A 117 16.89 2.42 -4.43
CA ALA A 117 15.70 3.15 -3.98
C ALA A 117 15.32 2.77 -2.55
N LEU A 118 15.32 1.47 -2.22
CA LEU A 118 15.05 1.00 -0.87
C LEU A 118 16.11 1.56 0.13
N ALA A 119 17.39 1.50 -0.21
CA ALA A 119 18.47 2.01 0.62
C ALA A 119 18.31 3.51 0.89
N MET A 120 17.94 4.30 -0.12
CA MET A 120 17.66 5.73 0.06
C MET A 120 16.50 5.96 1.03
N ILE A 121 15.42 5.18 0.90
CA ILE A 121 14.25 5.27 1.78
C ILE A 121 14.61 4.97 3.24
N ILE A 122 15.37 3.88 3.45
CA ILE A 122 15.74 3.43 4.80
C ILE A 122 16.79 4.33 5.45
N ARG A 123 17.78 4.81 4.70
CA ARG A 123 18.86 5.69 5.23
C ARG A 123 18.36 7.09 5.60
N ARG A 124 17.27 7.56 4.98
CA ARG A 124 16.69 8.89 5.25
C ARG A 124 15.18 8.79 5.49
N PRO A 125 14.74 8.19 6.61
CA PRO A 125 13.34 7.78 6.79
C PRO A 125 12.37 8.97 6.79
N PHE A 126 12.72 10.09 7.44
CA PHE A 126 11.83 11.25 7.53
C PHE A 126 11.67 11.97 6.19
N ILE A 127 12.78 12.21 5.48
CA ILE A 127 12.77 12.86 4.16
C ILE A 127 12.02 11.97 3.17
N SER A 128 12.31 10.68 3.17
CA SER A 128 11.68 9.74 2.24
C SER A 128 10.19 9.57 2.54
N ALA A 129 9.78 9.51 3.80
CA ALA A 129 8.36 9.51 4.17
C ALA A 129 7.65 10.77 3.68
N PHE A 130 8.25 11.95 3.85
CA PHE A 130 7.69 13.21 3.35
C PHE A 130 7.55 13.22 1.83
N VAL A 131 8.61 12.83 1.11
CA VAL A 131 8.60 12.75 -0.36
C VAL A 131 7.58 11.72 -0.86
N ILE A 132 7.53 10.53 -0.25
CA ILE A 132 6.54 9.49 -0.60
C ILE A 132 5.13 10.02 -0.39
N LEU A 133 4.84 10.70 0.72
CA LEU A 133 3.51 11.28 0.97
C LEU A 133 3.13 12.33 -0.08
N ILE A 134 4.06 13.20 -0.49
CA ILE A 134 3.82 14.17 -1.56
C ILE A 134 3.54 13.44 -2.88
N VAL A 135 4.39 12.49 -3.25
CA VAL A 135 4.23 11.71 -4.49
C VAL A 135 2.88 10.99 -4.49
N LEU A 136 2.51 10.35 -3.38
CA LEU A 136 1.23 9.68 -3.23
C LEU A 136 0.05 10.65 -3.36
N ALA A 137 0.13 11.82 -2.73
CA ALA A 137 -0.91 12.84 -2.85
C ALA A 137 -1.05 13.34 -4.29
N VAL A 138 0.07 13.63 -4.98
CA VAL A 138 0.07 14.05 -6.38
C VAL A 138 -0.52 12.98 -7.28
N VAL A 139 -0.03 11.73 -7.19
CA VAL A 139 -0.56 10.59 -7.97
C VAL A 139 -2.04 10.40 -7.71
N PHE A 140 -2.45 10.44 -6.45
CA PHE A 140 -3.85 10.28 -6.06
C PHE A 140 -4.73 11.40 -6.65
N THR A 141 -4.30 12.65 -6.56
CA THR A 141 -5.02 13.79 -7.17
C THR A 141 -5.10 13.65 -8.70
N LEU A 142 -4.02 13.27 -9.37
CA LEU A 142 -4.02 13.05 -10.81
C LEU A 142 -4.99 11.92 -11.21
N LEU A 143 -5.04 10.83 -10.45
CA LEU A 143 -5.98 9.73 -10.67
C LEU A 143 -7.45 10.18 -10.48
N LEU A 144 -7.72 11.04 -9.50
CA LEU A 144 -9.06 11.62 -9.32
C LEU A 144 -9.44 12.53 -10.49
N MET A 145 -8.51 13.34 -10.99
CA MET A 145 -8.74 14.23 -12.14
C MET A 145 -8.95 13.46 -13.45
N ALA A 146 -8.23 12.35 -13.63
CA ALA A 146 -8.37 11.50 -14.82
C ALA A 146 -9.73 10.77 -14.87
N GLY A 147 -10.41 10.61 -13.73
CA GLY A 147 -11.68 9.89 -13.65
C GLY A 147 -11.52 8.38 -13.89
N PRO A 148 -12.60 7.66 -14.23
CA PRO A 148 -12.56 6.22 -14.45
C PRO A 148 -11.65 5.83 -15.62
N PRO A 149 -10.84 4.76 -15.52
CA PRO A 149 -9.93 4.33 -16.58
C PRO A 149 -10.61 3.94 -17.89
N THR A 150 -11.91 3.65 -17.85
CA THR A 150 -12.72 3.40 -19.05
C THR A 150 -12.95 4.65 -19.90
N GLN A 151 -12.66 5.85 -19.37
CA GLN A 151 -12.87 7.14 -20.04
C GLN A 151 -11.57 7.85 -20.44
N TRP A 152 -10.40 7.31 -20.09
CA TRP A 152 -9.11 8.00 -20.29
C TRP A 152 -8.70 8.21 -21.76
N PHE A 153 -9.25 7.39 -22.66
CA PHE A 153 -8.93 7.40 -24.09
C PHE A 153 -10.15 7.71 -24.97
N SER A 154 -11.23 8.21 -24.35
CA SER A 154 -12.49 8.57 -25.02
C SER A 154 -12.49 10.01 -25.51
#